data_AF-A0AA91JXV3-F1
#
_entry.id   AF-A0AA91JXV3-F1
#
_cell.length_a   1.000
_cell.length_b   1.000
_cell.length_c   1.000
_cell.angle_alpha   90.00
_cell.angle_beta   90.00
_cell.angle_gamma   90.00
#
_symmetry.space_group_name_H-M   'P 1'
#
loop_
_entity.id
_entity.type
_entity.pdbx_description
1 polymer ?
#
loop_
_entity_poly.entity_id
_entity_poly.type
_entity_poly.pdbx_seq_one_letter_code
_entity_poly.pdbx_strand_id
1 'polypeptide(L)'
;MLPEKQPGEYIRKLGEERRQSAILLYALAVGVLIGTVLLFSILRTSSLKVLLSLGGLVGSYYLYCNGQHLVKRAGDAQRGAIAETEVAALLRSLERQGWQVEYNIPIKRWGDADVVSHSPKGNWYVVDVKSHGGTKVYESDRLRKRYGRNTYDFKEGDLIEKVKGQAKEVRRNIFNGARWK
;
A
#
# COMPACT_ATOMS: atom_id res chain seq x y z
N MET A 1 -5.55 8.82 -26.30
CA MET A 1 -6.17 7.93 -25.30
C MET A 1 -5.10 7.56 -24.30
N LEU A 2 -5.17 8.06 -23.07
CA LEU A 2 -4.33 7.53 -22.00
C LEU A 2 -4.83 6.11 -21.70
N PRO A 3 -3.95 5.13 -21.50
CA PRO A 3 -4.38 3.77 -21.19
C PRO A 3 -5.22 3.81 -19.91
N GLU A 4 -6.44 3.28 -19.99
CA GLU A 4 -7.33 3.09 -18.85
C GLU A 4 -6.60 2.18 -17.85
N LYS A 5 -6.09 2.77 -16.76
CA LYS A 5 -5.35 2.03 -15.74
C LYS A 5 -6.32 1.09 -15.05
N GLN A 6 -6.06 -0.21 -15.07
CA GLN A 6 -6.93 -1.17 -14.42
C GLN A 6 -6.91 -0.96 -12.90
N PRO A 7 -8.07 -1.07 -12.21
CA PRO A 7 -8.14 -1.02 -10.75
C PRO A 7 -7.15 -2.00 -10.11
N GLY A 8 -6.41 -1.58 -9.08
CA GLY A 8 -5.41 -2.41 -8.42
C GLY A 8 -4.11 -2.67 -9.20
N GLU A 9 -3.97 -2.26 -10.46
CA GLU A 9 -2.77 -2.58 -11.26
C GLU A 9 -1.50 -1.95 -10.70
N TYR A 10 -1.56 -0.67 -10.34
CA TYR A 10 -0.43 0.03 -9.73
C TYR A 10 0.00 -0.62 -8.41
N ILE A 11 -0.98 -0.95 -7.55
CA ILE A 11 -0.72 -1.59 -6.26
C ILE A 11 -0.17 -3.00 -6.45
N ARG A 12 -0.64 -3.75 -7.44
CA ARG A 12 -0.10 -5.07 -7.80
C ARG A 12 1.36 -4.98 -8.24
N LYS A 13 1.68 -4.05 -9.15
CA LYS A 13 3.07 -3.81 -9.60
C LYS A 13 3.98 -3.45 -8.43
N LEU A 14 3.51 -2.58 -7.53
CA LEU A 14 4.24 -2.22 -6.31
C LEU A 14 4.47 -3.44 -5.39
N GLY A 15 3.51 -4.36 -5.32
CA GLY A 15 3.65 -5.64 -4.62
C GLY A 15 4.74 -6.53 -5.22
N GLU A 16 4.77 -6.64 -6.56
CA GLU A 16 5.77 -7.41 -7.30
C GLU A 16 7.18 -6.85 -7.12
N GLU A 17 7.36 -5.53 -7.25
CA GLU A 17 8.64 -4.84 -7.03
C GLU A 17 9.19 -5.07 -5.61
N ARG A 18 8.32 -4.98 -4.60
CA ARG A 18 8.67 -5.27 -3.21
C ARG A 18 9.07 -6.73 -3.00
N ARG A 19 8.39 -7.66 -3.67
CA ARG A 19 8.72 -9.10 -3.61
C ARG A 19 10.08 -9.38 -4.24
N GLN A 20 10.38 -8.79 -5.40
CA GLN A 20 11.69 -8.91 -6.03
C GLN A 20 12.79 -8.34 -5.15
N SER A 21 12.57 -7.17 -4.56
CA SER A 21 13.50 -6.54 -3.62
C SER A 21 13.72 -7.39 -2.37
N ALA A 22 12.68 -8.04 -1.84
CA ALA A 22 12.81 -8.96 -0.71
C ALA A 22 13.67 -10.18 -1.05
N ILE A 23 13.49 -10.76 -2.24
CA ILE A 23 14.30 -11.89 -2.72
C ILE A 23 15.78 -11.49 -2.80
N LEU A 24 16.09 -10.31 -3.35
CA LEU A 24 17.45 -9.80 -3.39
C LEU A 24 18.05 -9.61 -1.99
N LEU A 25 17.29 -9.03 -1.05
CA LEU A 25 17.76 -8.88 0.33
C LEU A 25 18.02 -10.23 1.02
N TYR A 26 17.17 -11.24 0.80
CA TYR A 26 17.42 -12.58 1.32
C TYR A 26 18.64 -13.24 0.70
N ALA A 27 18.81 -13.12 -0.62
CA ALA A 27 20.00 -13.64 -1.31
C ALA A 27 21.28 -12.99 -0.77
N LEU A 28 21.27 -11.67 -0.56
CA LEU A 28 22.38 -10.94 0.06
C LEU A 28 22.60 -11.38 1.51
N ALA A 29 21.54 -11.55 2.31
CA ALA A 29 21.65 -12.00 3.70
C ALA A 29 22.33 -13.38 3.79
N VAL A 30 21.95 -14.31 2.91
CA VAL A 30 22.57 -15.64 2.81
C VAL A 30 24.02 -15.54 2.33
N GLY A 31 24.30 -14.72 1.31
CA GLY A 31 25.65 -14.50 0.81
C GLY A 31 26.59 -13.95 1.88
N VAL A 32 26.13 -12.95 2.65
CA VAL A 32 26.88 -12.39 3.79
C VAL A 32 27.10 -13.45 4.86
N LEU A 33 26.10 -14.26 5.19
CA LEU A 33 26.22 -15.32 6.18
C LEU A 33 27.27 -16.37 5.76
N ILE A 34 27.18 -16.86 4.52
CA ILE A 34 28.14 -17.83 3.97
C ILE A 34 29.54 -17.23 3.96
N GLY A 35 29.70 -16.00 3.46
CA GLY A 35 30.98 -15.30 3.46
C GLY A 35 31.57 -15.15 4.86
N THR A 36 30.71 -14.87 5.85
CA THR A 36 31.10 -14.77 7.26
C THR A 36 31.61 -16.10 7.81
N VAL A 37 30.91 -17.21 7.52
CA VAL A 37 31.30 -18.57 7.95
C VAL A 37 32.62 -19.00 7.28
N LEU A 38 32.79 -18.70 5.99
CA LEU A 38 34.03 -19.00 5.26
C LEU A 38 35.22 -18.20 5.81
N LEU A 39 35.04 -16.89 6.02
CA LEU A 39 36.07 -16.04 6.64
C LEU A 39 36.43 -16.52 8.05
N PHE A 40 35.44 -16.94 8.84
CA PHE A 40 35.69 -17.52 10.16
C PHE A 40 36.48 -18.83 10.06
N SER A 41 36.31 -19.63 9.01
CA SER A 41 37.02 -20.90 8.85
C SER A 41 38.47 -20.73 8.41
N ILE A 42 38.77 -19.68 7.63
CA ILE A 42 40.09 -19.45 7.04
C ILE A 42 40.98 -18.59 7.96
N LEU A 43 40.41 -17.62 8.67
CA LEU A 43 41.19 -16.69 9.49
C LEU A 43 41.68 -17.34 10.78
N ARG A 44 42.95 -17.08 11.11
CA ARG A 44 43.54 -17.46 12.40
C ARG A 44 42.87 -16.69 13.54
N THR A 45 42.78 -17.33 14.71
CA THR A 45 42.13 -16.75 15.88
C THR A 45 42.78 -15.41 16.24
N SER A 46 42.00 -14.35 16.09
CA SER A 46 42.42 -12.95 16.25
C SER A 46 41.20 -12.09 16.60
N SER A 47 41.42 -10.95 17.24
CA SER A 47 40.35 -9.99 17.55
C SER A 47 39.63 -9.50 16.29
N LEU A 48 40.36 -9.39 15.18
CA LEU A 48 39.80 -9.01 13.87
C LEU A 48 38.81 -10.05 13.33
N LYS A 49 39.12 -11.35 13.46
CA LYS A 49 38.21 -12.45 13.07
C LYS A 49 36.89 -12.37 13.83
N VAL A 50 36.96 -12.16 15.15
CA VAL A 50 35.75 -12.04 15.99
C VAL A 50 34.91 -10.85 15.56
N LEU A 51 35.55 -9.69 15.34
CA LEU A 51 34.86 -8.47 14.94
C LEU A 51 34.18 -8.59 13.55
N LEU A 52 34.88 -9.14 12.56
CA LEU A 52 34.31 -9.40 11.23
C LEU A 52 33.17 -10.41 11.28
N SER A 53 33.29 -11.43 12.13
CA SER A 53 32.25 -12.46 12.28
C SER A 53 30.98 -11.88 12.90
N LEU A 54 31.14 -11.08 13.96
CA LEU A 54 30.02 -10.41 14.61
C LEU A 54 29.36 -9.41 13.64
N GLY A 55 30.15 -8.60 12.95
CA GLY A 55 29.65 -7.66 11.95
C GLY A 55 28.89 -8.35 10.81
N GLY A 56 29.40 -9.47 10.30
CA GLY A 56 28.76 -10.27 9.28
C GLY A 56 27.44 -10.90 9.73
N LEU A 57 27.39 -11.44 10.96
CA LEU A 57 26.15 -11.98 11.54
C LEU A 57 25.10 -10.90 11.75
N VAL A 58 25.47 -9.75 12.31
CA VAL A 58 24.56 -8.61 12.52
C VAL A 58 24.08 -8.07 11.17
N GLY A 59 24.96 -7.94 10.19
CA GLY A 59 24.63 -7.49 8.83
C GLY A 59 23.65 -8.44 8.14
N SER A 60 23.90 -9.76 8.20
CA SER A 60 23.00 -10.78 7.66
C SER A 60 21.62 -10.74 8.32
N TYR A 61 21.58 -10.65 9.65
CA TYR A 61 20.33 -10.55 10.41
C TYR A 61 19.53 -9.29 10.02
N TYR A 62 20.20 -8.14 9.91
CA TYR A 62 19.56 -6.88 9.49
C TYR A 62 18.96 -6.99 8.08
N LEU A 63 19.70 -7.56 7.12
CA LEU A 63 19.19 -7.78 5.76
C LEU A 63 17.99 -8.73 5.74
N TYR A 64 18.02 -9.78 6.55
CA TYR A 64 16.90 -10.72 6.70
C TYR A 64 15.65 -10.03 7.26
N CYS A 65 15.78 -9.23 8.33
CA CYS A 65 14.67 -8.47 8.90
C CYS A 65 14.05 -7.49 7.89
N ASN A 66 14.89 -6.82 7.10
CA ASN A 66 14.41 -5.93 6.04
C ASN A 66 13.69 -6.70 4.92
N GLY A 67 14.20 -7.87 4.53
CA GLY A 67 13.52 -8.78 3.61
C GLY A 67 12.13 -9.18 4.11
N GLN A 68 12.00 -9.56 5.37
CA GLN A 68 10.73 -9.90 6.01
C GLN A 68 9.72 -8.74 5.96
N HIS A 69 10.20 -7.52 6.25
CA HIS A 69 9.37 -6.33 6.17
C HIS A 69 8.85 -6.07 4.75
N LEU A 70 9.68 -6.26 3.72
CA LEU A 70 9.27 -6.11 2.31
C LEU A 70 8.27 -7.19 1.88
N VAL A 71 8.46 -8.45 2.29
CA VAL A 71 7.48 -9.52 2.02
C VAL A 71 6.12 -9.17 2.61
N LYS A 72 6.08 -8.70 3.86
CA LYS A 72 4.83 -8.27 4.49
C LYS A 72 4.15 -7.15 3.70
N ARG A 73 4.90 -6.12 3.30
CA ARG A 73 4.37 -5.00 2.50
C ARG A 73 3.96 -5.40 1.09
N ALA A 74 4.56 -6.44 0.51
CA ALA A 74 4.14 -7.02 -0.76
C ALA A 74 2.79 -7.74 -0.61
N GLY A 75 2.63 -8.52 0.46
CA GLY A 75 1.35 -9.16 0.79
C GLY A 75 0.24 -8.15 1.08
N ASP A 76 0.56 -7.07 1.80
CA ASP A 76 -0.38 -5.96 2.06
C ASP A 76 -0.83 -5.29 0.74
N ALA A 77 0.11 -5.04 -0.18
CA ALA A 77 -0.19 -4.48 -1.50
C ALA A 77 -1.08 -5.43 -2.30
N GLN A 78 -0.76 -6.73 -2.37
CA GLN A 78 -1.60 -7.70 -3.08
C GLN A 78 -3.04 -7.73 -2.56
N ARG A 79 -3.24 -7.68 -1.23
CA ARG A 79 -4.59 -7.60 -0.64
C ARG A 79 -5.28 -6.28 -0.98
N GLY A 80 -4.56 -5.17 -1.04
CA GLY A 80 -5.08 -3.89 -1.54
C GLY A 80 -5.57 -3.98 -2.98
N ALA A 81 -4.76 -4.53 -3.88
CA ALA A 81 -5.11 -4.68 -5.28
C ALA A 81 -6.35 -5.58 -5.49
N ILE A 82 -6.48 -6.66 -4.72
CA ILE A 82 -7.67 -7.52 -4.74
C ILE A 82 -8.90 -6.73 -4.29
N ALA A 83 -8.82 -6.01 -3.17
CA ALA A 83 -9.94 -5.22 -2.65
C ALA A 83 -10.40 -4.15 -3.65
N GLU A 84 -9.48 -3.45 -4.31
CA GLU A 84 -9.81 -2.48 -5.37
C GLU A 84 -10.49 -3.16 -6.57
N THR A 85 -10.02 -4.34 -6.98
CA THR A 85 -10.61 -5.11 -8.07
C THR A 85 -12.04 -5.57 -7.73
N GLU A 86 -12.26 -6.03 -6.50
CA GLU A 86 -13.59 -6.45 -6.01
C GLU A 86 -14.56 -5.26 -5.97
N VAL A 87 -14.11 -4.10 -5.47
CA VAL A 87 -14.93 -2.88 -5.47
C VAL A 87 -15.27 -2.45 -6.90
N ALA A 88 -14.30 -2.47 -7.82
CA ALA A 88 -14.56 -2.18 -9.22
C ALA A 88 -15.59 -3.16 -9.83
N ALA A 89 -15.50 -4.45 -9.52
CA ALA A 89 -16.45 -5.45 -9.98
C ALA A 89 -17.89 -5.18 -9.48
N LEU A 90 -18.04 -4.73 -8.22
CA LEU A 90 -19.33 -4.31 -7.67
C LEU A 90 -19.88 -3.07 -8.39
N LEU A 91 -19.03 -2.10 -8.67
CA LEU A 91 -19.41 -0.84 -9.30
C LEU A 91 -19.79 -0.97 -10.78
N ARG A 92 -19.31 -2.00 -11.50
CA ARG A 92 -19.76 -2.30 -12.88
C ARG A 92 -21.28 -2.43 -13.01
N SER A 93 -21.97 -2.85 -11.95
CA SER A 93 -23.43 -2.93 -11.95
C SER A 93 -24.11 -1.55 -11.98
N LEU A 94 -23.44 -0.51 -11.46
CA LEU A 94 -23.91 0.87 -11.48
C LEU A 94 -23.67 1.52 -12.85
N GLU A 95 -22.59 1.18 -13.53
CA GLU A 95 -22.32 1.68 -14.90
C GLU A 95 -23.48 1.33 -15.85
N ARG A 96 -24.03 0.12 -15.72
CA ARG A 96 -25.23 -0.31 -16.47
C ARG A 96 -26.49 0.50 -16.16
N GLN A 97 -26.53 1.16 -15.01
CA GLN A 97 -27.61 2.04 -14.57
C GLN A 97 -27.34 3.51 -14.96
N GLY A 98 -26.36 3.77 -15.81
CA GLY A 98 -26.00 5.10 -16.30
C GLY A 98 -25.07 5.87 -15.37
N TRP A 99 -24.48 5.23 -14.37
CA TRP A 99 -23.41 5.85 -13.59
C TRP A 99 -22.14 5.94 -14.42
N GLN A 100 -21.40 7.02 -14.24
CA GLN A 100 -20.03 7.14 -14.76
C GLN A 100 -19.09 6.83 -13.61
N VAL A 101 -18.10 5.97 -13.84
CA VAL A 101 -17.14 5.56 -12.82
C VAL A 101 -15.74 5.72 -13.40
N GLU A 102 -14.87 6.37 -12.64
CA GLU A 102 -13.47 6.57 -12.97
C GLU A 102 -12.61 6.04 -11.81
N TYR A 103 -11.44 5.49 -12.13
CA TYR A 103 -10.56 4.82 -11.17
C TYR A 103 -9.20 5.51 -11.10
N ASN A 104 -8.57 5.47 -9.91
CA ASN A 104 -7.20 5.96 -9.68
C ASN A 104 -6.99 7.42 -10.11
N ILE A 105 -7.92 8.31 -9.74
CA ILE A 105 -7.86 9.72 -10.13
C ILE A 105 -6.93 10.48 -9.19
N PRO A 106 -5.84 11.09 -9.68
CA PRO A 106 -4.93 11.84 -8.84
C PRO A 106 -5.59 13.15 -8.38
N ILE A 107 -5.74 13.32 -7.06
CA ILE A 107 -6.28 14.53 -6.46
C ILE A 107 -5.14 15.32 -5.79
N LYS A 108 -4.90 16.53 -6.31
CA LYS A 108 -3.86 17.41 -5.77
C LYS A 108 -4.05 17.58 -4.25
N ARG A 109 -2.94 17.52 -3.50
CA ARG A 109 -2.87 17.63 -2.02
C ARG A 109 -3.44 16.44 -1.23
N TRP A 110 -4.39 15.69 -1.77
CA TRP A 110 -5.08 14.61 -1.03
C TRP A 110 -4.70 13.20 -1.46
N GLY A 111 -3.88 13.06 -2.50
CA GLY A 111 -3.46 11.77 -3.04
C GLY A 111 -4.48 11.23 -4.04
N ASP A 112 -4.34 9.97 -4.40
CA ASP A 112 -5.19 9.35 -5.41
C ASP A 112 -6.55 8.96 -4.80
N ALA A 113 -7.62 9.24 -5.52
CA ALA A 113 -8.94 8.70 -5.24
C ALA A 113 -9.08 7.36 -5.99
N ASP A 114 -9.27 6.28 -5.24
CA ASP A 114 -9.37 4.93 -5.82
C ASP A 114 -10.54 4.85 -6.81
N VAL A 115 -11.67 5.49 -6.46
CA VAL A 115 -12.85 5.60 -7.32
C VAL A 115 -13.47 6.99 -7.19
N VAL A 116 -13.83 7.57 -8.33
CA VAL A 116 -14.77 8.70 -8.43
C VAL A 116 -15.96 8.23 -9.25
N SER A 117 -17.18 8.46 -8.76
CA SER A 117 -18.40 8.10 -9.48
C SER A 117 -19.39 9.25 -9.56
N HIS A 118 -20.10 9.31 -10.68
CA HIS A 118 -21.09 10.31 -10.99
C HIS A 118 -22.42 9.63 -11.32
N SER A 119 -23.44 9.93 -10.52
CA SER A 119 -24.77 9.36 -10.66
C SER A 119 -25.54 10.01 -11.82
N PRO A 120 -26.52 9.29 -12.41
CA PRO A 120 -27.44 9.87 -13.40
C PRO A 120 -28.20 11.12 -12.91
N LYS A 121 -28.30 11.30 -11.59
CA LYS A 121 -28.97 12.43 -10.94
C LYS A 121 -28.06 13.64 -10.72
N GLY A 122 -26.81 13.61 -11.19
CA GLY A 122 -25.87 14.72 -11.07
C GLY A 122 -25.03 14.74 -9.80
N ASN A 123 -25.15 13.73 -8.93
CA ASN A 123 -24.36 13.64 -7.70
C ASN A 123 -23.02 12.95 -7.93
N TRP A 124 -21.98 13.45 -7.26
CA TRP A 124 -20.62 12.91 -7.29
C TRP A 124 -20.24 12.25 -5.97
N TYR A 125 -19.51 11.14 -6.06
CA TYR A 125 -19.07 10.35 -4.92
C TYR A 125 -17.59 9.99 -5.09
N VAL A 126 -16.86 10.00 -3.98
CA VAL A 126 -15.49 9.50 -3.91
C VAL A 126 -15.50 8.27 -3.01
N VAL A 127 -14.90 7.19 -3.47
CA VAL A 127 -14.73 5.96 -2.70
C VAL A 127 -13.24 5.66 -2.61
N ASP A 128 -12.77 5.53 -1.38
CA ASP A 128 -11.39 5.19 -1.03
C ASP A 128 -11.42 3.82 -0.35
N VAL A 129 -10.71 2.86 -0.93
CA VAL A 129 -10.68 1.47 -0.52
C VAL A 129 -9.52 1.27 0.45
N LYS A 130 -9.81 0.63 1.59
CA LYS A 130 -8.81 0.39 2.65
C LYS A 130 -8.91 -1.02 3.20
N SER A 131 -7.81 -1.77 3.09
CA SER A 131 -7.69 -3.13 3.60
C SER A 131 -6.90 -3.14 4.92
N HIS A 132 -7.60 -2.90 6.03
CA HIS A 132 -7.00 -2.94 7.36
C HIS A 132 -7.55 -4.09 8.20
N GLY A 133 -6.74 -4.64 9.11
CA GLY A 133 -7.21 -5.58 10.12
C GLY A 133 -8.06 -4.91 11.20
N GLY A 134 -8.71 -5.73 12.03
CA GLY A 134 -9.55 -5.26 13.15
C GLY A 134 -10.94 -4.81 12.71
N THR A 135 -11.80 -4.56 13.70
CA THR A 135 -13.18 -4.05 13.48
C THR A 135 -13.11 -2.54 13.29
N LYS A 136 -13.81 -2.00 12.28
CA LYS A 136 -13.80 -0.57 11.98
C LYS A 136 -14.93 0.06 12.79
N VAL A 137 -14.58 1.04 13.60
CA VAL A 137 -15.51 1.72 14.49
C VAL A 137 -15.42 3.21 14.24
N TYR A 138 -16.57 3.86 14.27
CA TYR A 138 -16.66 5.31 14.13
C TYR A 138 -16.96 5.90 15.49
N GLU A 139 -15.98 6.58 16.08
CA GLU A 139 -16.02 7.13 17.43
C GLU A 139 -15.37 8.51 17.42
N SER A 140 -16.00 9.47 18.10
CA SER A 140 -15.49 10.85 18.21
C SER A 140 -15.21 11.51 16.85
N ASP A 141 -16.11 11.32 15.87
CA ASP A 141 -16.01 11.82 14.48
C ASP A 141 -14.82 11.26 13.69
N ARG A 142 -14.22 10.15 14.14
CA ARG A 142 -13.07 9.53 13.45
C ARG A 142 -13.32 8.06 13.20
N LEU A 143 -12.86 7.58 12.05
CA LEU A 143 -12.79 6.15 11.79
C LEU A 143 -11.54 5.59 12.49
N ARG A 144 -11.71 4.53 13.27
CA ARG A 144 -10.64 3.88 14.04
C ARG A 144 -10.72 2.35 13.89
N LYS A 145 -9.66 1.65 14.28
CA LYS A 145 -9.61 0.18 14.30
C LYS A 145 -9.60 -0.36 15.72
N ARG A 146 -10.51 -1.29 16.01
CA ARG A 146 -10.64 -1.94 17.32
C ARG A 146 -10.09 -3.37 17.27
N TYR A 147 -9.30 -3.72 18.28
CA TYR A 147 -8.82 -5.08 18.56
C TYR A 147 -9.16 -5.43 20.01
N GLY A 148 -10.13 -6.33 20.19
CA GLY A 148 -10.67 -6.62 21.52
C GLY A 148 -11.25 -5.36 22.16
N ARG A 149 -10.69 -4.97 23.32
CA ARG A 149 -11.12 -3.79 24.09
C ARG A 149 -10.39 -2.50 23.72
N ASN A 150 -9.35 -2.57 22.89
CA ASN A 150 -8.50 -1.42 22.57
C ASN A 150 -8.83 -0.85 21.19
N THR A 151 -8.87 0.47 21.10
CA THR A 151 -9.09 1.22 19.86
C THR A 151 -7.82 1.97 19.47
N TYR A 152 -7.44 1.90 18.20
CA TYR A 152 -6.21 2.48 17.65
C TYR A 152 -6.52 3.33 16.41
N ASP A 153 -5.66 4.31 16.16
CA ASP A 153 -5.73 5.10 14.93
C ASP A 153 -5.13 4.34 13.74
N PHE A 154 -5.52 4.75 12.54
CA PHE A 154 -4.86 4.30 11.31
C PHE A 154 -3.48 4.95 11.22
N LYS A 155 -2.51 4.22 10.66
CA LYS A 155 -1.15 4.77 10.48
C LYS A 155 -1.14 5.89 9.46
N GLU A 156 -2.12 5.84 8.56
CA GLU A 156 -2.43 6.78 7.51
C GLU A 156 -3.05 8.08 8.05
N GLY A 157 -3.39 8.15 9.34
CA GLY A 157 -4.07 9.30 9.95
C GLY A 157 -5.59 9.21 9.84
N ASP A 158 -6.25 10.36 9.70
CA ASP A 158 -7.71 10.43 9.61
C ASP A 158 -8.20 10.10 8.19
N LEU A 159 -8.76 8.91 8.02
CA LEU A 159 -9.27 8.47 6.72
C LEU A 159 -10.50 9.26 6.28
N ILE A 160 -11.36 9.68 7.21
CA ILE A 160 -12.58 10.42 6.89
C ILE A 160 -12.24 11.82 6.41
N GLU A 161 -11.32 12.49 7.09
CA GLU A 161 -10.85 13.82 6.69
C GLU A 161 -10.23 13.79 5.28
N LYS A 162 -9.42 12.77 4.97
CA LYS A 162 -8.82 12.61 3.63
C LYS A 162 -9.87 12.46 2.54
N VAL A 163 -10.84 11.57 2.71
CA VAL A 163 -11.90 11.35 1.71
C VAL A 163 -12.78 12.59 1.55
N LYS A 164 -13.10 13.29 2.65
CA LYS A 164 -13.79 14.60 2.60
C LYS A 164 -12.99 15.63 1.80
N GLY A 165 -11.67 15.67 1.99
CA GLY A 165 -10.74 16.51 1.23
C GLY A 165 -10.75 16.20 -0.27
N GLN A 166 -10.68 14.92 -0.63
CA GLN A 166 -10.78 14.45 -2.02
C GLN A 166 -12.12 14.86 -2.66
N ALA A 167 -13.23 14.59 -1.99
CA ALA A 167 -14.57 14.95 -2.48
C ALA A 167 -14.73 16.45 -2.71
N LYS A 168 -14.15 17.29 -1.82
CA LYS A 168 -14.16 18.75 -1.97
C LYS A 168 -13.39 19.20 -3.21
N GLU A 169 -12.26 18.57 -3.51
CA GLU A 169 -11.43 18.91 -4.67
C GLU A 169 -12.07 18.42 -5.98
N VAL A 170 -12.63 17.20 -5.99
CA VAL A 170 -13.42 16.68 -7.12
C VAL A 170 -14.54 17.67 -7.44
N ARG A 171 -15.32 18.08 -6.43
CA ARG A 171 -16.36 19.09 -6.56
C ARG A 171 -15.82 20.37 -7.20
N ARG A 172 -14.71 20.92 -6.69
CA ARG A 172 -14.11 22.16 -7.20
C ARG A 172 -13.74 22.06 -8.68
N ASN A 173 -13.11 20.96 -9.09
CA ASN A 173 -12.68 20.76 -10.47
C ASN A 173 -13.86 20.62 -11.43
N ILE A 174 -14.94 19.96 -11.02
CA ILE A 174 -16.19 19.89 -11.79
C ILE A 174 -16.80 21.29 -11.99
N PHE A 175 -16.89 22.10 -10.91
CA PHE A 175 -17.46 23.44 -10.99
C PHE A 175 -16.63 24.43 -11.82
N ASN A 176 -15.33 24.17 -11.99
CA ASN A 176 -14.44 24.98 -12.83
C ASN A 176 -14.51 24.61 -14.33
N GLY A 177 -15.42 23.71 -14.74
CA GLY A 177 -15.60 23.34 -16.15
C GLY A 177 -14.53 22.42 -16.71
N ALA A 178 -13.66 21.85 -15.87
CA ALA A 178 -12.77 20.78 -16.28
C ALA A 178 -13.64 19.54 -16.54
N ARG A 179 -13.89 19.22 -17.81
CA ARG A 179 -14.42 17.91 -18.19
C ARG A 179 -13.32 16.89 -17.88
N TRP A 180 -13.58 16.03 -16.91
CA TRP A 180 -12.86 14.78 -16.76
C TRP A 180 -13.18 13.93 -18.00
N LYS A 181 -12.15 13.70 -18.82
CA LYS A 181 -12.17 12.92 -20.08
C LYS A 181 -10.88 12.14 -20.17
#